data_AF-A0A4Z0EU85-F1
#
_entry.id   AF-A0A4Z0EU85-F1
#
_cell.length_a   1.000
_cell.length_b   1.000
_cell.length_c   1.000
_cell.angle_alpha   90.00
_cell.angle_beta   90.00
_cell.angle_gamma   90.00
#
_symmetry.space_group_name_H-M   'P 1'
#
loop_
_entity.id
_entity.type
_entity.pdbx_description
1 polymer ?
#
loop_
_entity_poly.entity_id
_entity_poly.type
_entity_poly.pdbx_seq_one_letter_code
_entity_poly.pdbx_strand_id
1 'polypeptide(L)'
;MYTDLETALMVVPSALVKVVNPAPLSVDLNAKLKYKDLLWFGASWRAFDSVVGMVGLSYEQFTLGYSYDAGTSQLAGYNGGSHEILIGLRLKKKNQEVCINKFW
;
A
#
# COMPACT_ATOMS: atom_id res chain seq x y z
N MET A 1 36.05 1.63 -3.07
CA MET A 1 35.50 1.89 -1.73
C MET A 1 34.42 2.97 -1.86
N TYR A 2 33.28 2.60 -2.44
CA TYR A 2 32.04 3.38 -2.49
C TYR A 2 31.00 2.51 -1.80
N THR A 3 30.95 2.63 -0.48
CA THR A 3 30.19 1.75 0.40
C THR A 3 28.73 2.21 0.39
N ASP A 4 27.84 1.41 -0.19
CA ASP A 4 26.58 0.94 0.43
C ASP A 4 25.65 1.97 1.10
N LEU A 5 25.57 3.22 0.60
CA LEU A 5 24.63 4.25 1.05
C LEU A 5 23.48 4.49 0.05
N GLU A 6 23.20 3.55 -0.85
CA GLU A 6 22.06 3.60 -1.76
C GLU A 6 20.77 3.21 -1.03
N THR A 7 20.31 4.14 -0.19
CA THR A 7 18.99 4.32 0.42
C THR A 7 18.19 3.05 0.70
N ALA A 8 18.52 2.35 1.79
CA ALA A 8 17.72 1.23 2.30
C ALA A 8 16.27 1.61 2.67
N LEU A 9 15.90 2.91 2.72
CA LEU A 9 14.60 3.42 3.16
C LEU A 9 13.96 4.31 2.09
N MET A 10 12.78 3.93 1.59
CA MET A 10 11.98 4.70 0.62
C MET A 10 10.71 5.21 1.27
N VAL A 11 10.41 6.51 1.12
CA VAL A 11 9.17 7.13 1.60
C VAL A 11 8.29 7.50 0.42
N VAL A 12 7.02 7.10 0.47
CA VAL A 12 6.02 7.30 -0.58
C VAL A 12 4.79 7.98 0.03
N PRO A 13 4.72 9.31 0.03
CA PRO A 13 3.51 10.05 0.38
C PRO A 13 2.52 10.03 -0.78
N SER A 14 1.21 10.04 -0.48
CA SER A 14 0.15 10.23 -1.46
C SER A 14 -1.05 10.95 -0.84
N ALA A 15 -1.77 11.70 -1.66
CA ALA A 15 -2.99 12.38 -1.27
C ALA A 15 -4.05 12.18 -2.37
N LEU A 16 -5.30 12.06 -1.98
CA LEU A 16 -6.42 11.85 -2.88
C LEU A 16 -7.62 12.68 -2.39
N VAL A 17 -8.22 13.43 -3.30
CA VAL A 17 -9.46 14.19 -3.04
C VAL A 17 -10.58 13.56 -3.86
N LYS A 18 -11.69 13.22 -3.22
CA LYS A 18 -12.87 12.60 -3.81
C LYS A 18 -14.05 13.56 -3.74
N VAL A 19 -14.61 13.88 -4.90
CA VAL A 19 -15.81 14.70 -5.05
C VAL A 19 -16.86 13.86 -5.77
N VAL A 20 -17.92 13.48 -5.06
CA VAL A 20 -19.02 12.66 -5.59
C VAL A 20 -20.32 13.30 -5.14
N ASN A 21 -21.23 13.60 -6.05
CA ASN A 21 -22.54 14.18 -5.70
C ASN A 21 -23.56 13.04 -5.52
N PRO A 22 -24.35 12.94 -4.42
CA PRO A 22 -24.56 13.89 -3.31
C PRO A 22 -23.70 13.62 -2.05
N ALA A 23 -22.59 12.90 -2.16
CA ALA A 23 -21.73 12.59 -1.01
C ALA A 23 -20.89 13.82 -0.56
N PRO A 24 -20.53 13.91 0.73
CA PRO A 24 -19.63 14.95 1.21
C PRO A 24 -18.24 14.82 0.59
N LEU A 25 -17.53 15.94 0.47
CA LEU A 25 -16.12 15.98 0.08
C LEU A 25 -15.30 15.06 0.99
N SER A 26 -14.52 14.16 0.40
CA SER A 26 -13.66 13.23 1.13
C SER A 26 -12.21 13.43 0.72
N VAL A 27 -11.31 13.45 1.71
CA VAL A 27 -9.87 13.65 1.53
C VAL A 27 -9.13 12.51 2.20
N ASP A 28 -8.30 11.81 1.43
CA ASP A 28 -7.50 10.69 1.89
C ASP A 28 -6.02 11.07 1.79
N LEU A 29 -5.31 11.05 2.90
CA LEU A 29 -3.86 11.21 2.96
C LEU A 29 -3.24 9.87 3.30
N ASN A 30 -2.16 9.49 2.62
CA ASN A 30 -1.45 8.26 2.88
C ASN A 30 0.06 8.49 2.87
N ALA A 31 0.77 7.72 3.66
CA ALA A 31 2.22 7.67 3.63
C ALA A 31 2.66 6.21 3.77
N LYS A 32 3.62 5.79 2.96
CA LYS A 32 4.19 4.45 3.00
C LYS A 32 5.71 4.51 3.08
N LEU A 33 6.26 3.86 4.08
CA LEU A 33 7.69 3.64 4.27
C LEU A 33 8.01 2.23 3.79
N LYS A 34 9.03 2.08 2.95
CA LYS A 34 9.54 0.77 2.53
C LYS A 34 11.00 0.66 2.93
N TYR A 35 11.39 -0.49 3.44
CA TYR A 35 12.75 -0.81 3.83
C TYR A 35 13.25 -2.02 3.04
N LYS A 36 14.30 -1.81 2.24
CA LYS A 36 14.97 -2.82 1.40
C LYS A 36 14.02 -3.64 0.51
N ASP A 37 12.92 -3.03 0.07
CA ASP A 37 11.81 -3.68 -0.66
C ASP A 37 11.23 -4.95 0.01
N LEU A 38 11.61 -5.21 1.26
CA LEU A 38 11.22 -6.38 2.04
C LEU A 38 10.13 -5.99 3.04
N LEU A 39 10.35 -4.96 3.84
CA LEU A 39 9.41 -4.52 4.85
C LEU A 39 8.76 -3.22 4.40
N TRP A 40 7.49 -3.05 4.72
CA TRP A 40 6.81 -1.79 4.52
C TRP A 40 5.87 -1.48 5.67
N PHE A 41 5.78 -0.20 5.98
CA PHE A 41 4.88 0.37 6.97
C PHE A 41 4.09 1.47 6.28
N GLY A 42 2.85 1.67 6.67
CA GLY A 42 2.04 2.74 6.11
C GLY A 42 1.03 3.26 7.10
N ALA A 43 0.64 4.50 6.86
CA ALA A 43 -0.45 5.14 7.55
C ALA A 43 -1.36 5.78 6.50
N SER A 44 -2.66 5.67 6.72
CA SER A 44 -3.69 6.35 5.94
C SER A 44 -4.56 7.15 6.90
N TRP A 45 -4.95 8.34 6.49
CA TRP A 45 -5.92 9.14 7.18
C TRP A 45 -6.99 9.57 6.19
N ARG A 46 -8.21 9.13 6.44
CA ARG A 46 -9.40 9.55 5.72
C ARG A 46 -10.14 10.58 6.55
N ALA A 47 -10.19 11.81 6.04
CA ALA A 47 -10.89 12.90 6.72
C ALA A 47 -12.35 12.51 6.99
N PHE A 48 -12.79 12.73 8.24
CA PHE A 48 -14.15 12.46 8.72
C PHE A 48 -14.60 10.99 8.74
N ASP A 49 -13.69 10.03 8.52
CA ASP A 49 -14.03 8.61 8.50
C ASP A 49 -13.11 7.80 9.42
N SER A 50 -11.86 7.59 9.04
CA SER A 50 -10.96 6.69 9.77
C SER A 50 -9.47 6.99 9.64
N VAL A 51 -8.70 6.42 10.57
CA VAL A 51 -7.24 6.37 10.55
C VAL A 51 -6.82 4.91 10.43
N VAL A 52 -5.97 4.60 9.45
CA VAL A 52 -5.52 3.24 9.17
C VAL A 52 -4.02 3.13 9.39
N GLY A 53 -3.61 2.18 10.23
CA GLY A 53 -2.22 1.75 10.33
C GLY A 53 -2.01 0.47 9.54
N MET A 54 -0.91 0.35 8.81
CA MET A 54 -0.60 -0.84 8.03
C MET A 54 0.87 -1.22 8.11
N VAL A 55 1.14 -2.51 8.11
CA VAL A 55 2.50 -3.08 8.06
C VAL A 55 2.47 -4.32 7.19
N GLY A 56 3.55 -4.59 6.49
CA GLY A 56 3.68 -5.83 5.77
C GLY A 56 5.10 -6.17 5.37
N LEU A 57 5.22 -7.37 4.85
CA LEU A 57 6.42 -7.94 4.30
C LEU A 57 6.16 -8.40 2.86
N SER A 58 7.12 -8.17 1.99
CA SER A 58 7.13 -8.58 0.59
C SER A 58 8.40 -9.37 0.36
N TYR A 59 8.29 -10.69 0.28
CA TYR A 59 9.42 -11.58 0.05
C TYR A 59 9.23 -12.31 -1.28
N GLU A 60 10.13 -12.04 -2.23
CA GLU A 60 10.13 -12.58 -3.59
C GLU A 60 8.79 -12.41 -4.32
N GLN A 61 7.96 -13.45 -4.31
CA GLN A 61 6.66 -13.52 -4.96
C GLN A 61 5.50 -13.37 -3.97
N PHE A 62 5.75 -13.46 -2.67
CA PHE A 62 4.72 -13.37 -1.65
C PHE A 62 4.70 -11.99 -1.01
N THR A 63 3.51 -11.52 -0.66
CA THR A 63 3.31 -10.32 0.14
C THR A 63 2.31 -10.65 1.23
N LEU A 64 2.69 -10.42 2.48
CA LEU A 64 1.81 -10.51 3.63
C LEU A 64 1.69 -9.11 4.23
N GLY A 65 0.48 -8.69 4.51
CA GLY A 65 0.20 -7.40 5.09
C GLY A 65 -0.86 -7.54 6.17
N TYR A 66 -0.82 -6.61 7.11
CA TYR A 66 -1.83 -6.44 8.13
C TYR A 66 -2.18 -4.96 8.21
N SER A 67 -3.47 -4.65 8.22
CA SER A 67 -3.99 -3.31 8.44
C SER A 67 -4.96 -3.30 9.60
N TYR A 68 -4.93 -2.18 10.33
CA TYR A 68 -5.91 -1.86 11.34
C TYR A 68 -6.56 -0.53 10.98
N ASP A 69 -7.86 -0.57 10.68
CA ASP A 69 -8.67 0.61 10.42
C ASP A 69 -9.38 1.00 11.72
N ALA A 70 -8.92 2.10 12.31
CA ALA A 70 -9.58 2.76 13.43
C ALA A 70 -10.58 3.79 12.89
N GLY A 71 -11.84 3.41 12.83
CA GLY A 71 -12.94 4.32 12.59
C GLY A 71 -12.94 5.45 13.63
N THR A 72 -13.07 6.69 13.17
CA THR A 72 -13.17 7.91 14.01
C THR A 72 -14.54 8.57 13.91
N SER A 73 -15.38 8.11 12.99
CA SER A 73 -16.75 8.60 12.76
C SER A 73 -17.72 8.15 13.87
N GLN A 74 -18.97 8.66 13.86
CA GLN A 74 -20.01 8.33 14.85
C GLN A 74 -20.33 6.82 14.95
N LEU A 75 -19.97 6.02 13.93
CA LEU A 75 -20.05 4.55 13.94
C LEU A 75 -18.91 3.87 14.73
N ALA A 76 -17.84 4.58 15.08
CA ALA A 76 -16.71 4.05 15.85
C ALA A 76 -17.10 3.63 17.28
N GLY A 77 -18.16 4.23 17.84
CA GLY A 77 -18.72 3.81 19.13
C GLY A 77 -19.37 2.42 19.12
N TYR A 78 -19.67 1.88 17.93
CA TYR A 78 -20.29 0.57 17.74
C TYR A 78 -19.34 -0.48 17.12
N ASN A 79 -18.33 -0.06 16.37
CA ASN A 79 -17.34 -0.93 15.75
C ASN A 79 -15.96 -0.66 16.36
N GLY A 80 -15.41 -1.61 17.13
CA GLY A 80 -14.12 -1.49 17.83
C GLY A 80 -12.87 -1.48 16.93
N GLY A 81 -13.00 -1.06 15.67
CA GLY A 81 -11.97 -1.13 14.63
C GLY A 81 -12.05 -2.39 13.77
N SER A 82 -11.41 -2.34 12.60
CA SER A 82 -11.35 -3.46 11.65
C SER A 82 -9.91 -3.96 11.51
N HIS A 83 -9.73 -5.27 11.69
CA HIS A 83 -8.45 -5.95 11.47
C HIS A 83 -8.48 -6.67 10.13
N GLU A 84 -7.58 -6.30 9.24
CA GLU A 84 -7.52 -6.85 7.89
C GLU A 84 -6.17 -7.52 7.65
N ILE A 85 -6.20 -8.66 6.98
CA ILE A 85 -5.00 -9.42 6.59
C ILE A 85 -4.96 -9.48 5.07
N LEU A 86 -3.83 -9.08 4.50
CA LEU A 86 -3.57 -9.12 3.07
C LEU A 86 -2.58 -10.23 2.75
N ILE A 87 -2.91 -11.05 1.75
CA ILE A 87 -2.02 -12.06 1.19
C ILE A 87 -1.97 -11.84 -0.32
N GLY A 88 -0.78 -11.64 -0.86
CA GLY A 88 -0.54 -11.40 -2.28
C GLY A 88 0.47 -12.41 -2.83
N LEU A 89 0.20 -12.90 -4.04
CA LEU A 89 1.10 -13.75 -4.82
C LEU A 89 1.36 -13.09 -6.18
N ARG A 90 2.64 -12.85 -6.51
CA ARG A 90 3.08 -12.31 -7.78
C ARG A 90 3.50 -13.45 -8.70
N LEU A 91 2.64 -13.78 -9.66
CA LEU A 91 2.93 -14.78 -10.68
C LEU A 91 3.99 -14.25 -11.65
N LYS A 92 5.15 -14.91 -11.72
CA LYS A 92 6.16 -14.63 -12.75
C LYS A 92 5.67 -15.11 -14.11
N LYS A 93 5.53 -14.22 -15.09
CA LYS A 93 5.25 -14.60 -16.47
C LYS A 93 6.46 -15.37 -17.02
N LYS A 94 6.25 -16.60 -17.49
CA LYS A 94 7.28 -17.35 -18.23
C LYS A 94 7.63 -16.54 -19.48
N ASN A 95 8.93 -16.32 -19.73
CA ASN A 95 9.44 -15.51 -20.84
C ASN A 95 8.59 -15.71 -22.09
N GLN A 96 7.96 -14.64 -22.60
CA GLN A 96 7.47 -14.66 -23.96
C GLN A 96 8.71 -14.72 -24.84
N GLU A 97 8.88 -15.87 -25.49
CA GLU A 97 9.83 -16.00 -26.58
C GLU A 97 9.48 -14.92 -27.59
N VAL A 98 10.33 -13.88 -27.66
CA VAL A 98 10.26 -12.88 -28.71
C VAL A 98 10.49 -13.67 -29.98
N CYS A 99 9.43 -13.95 -30.75
CA CYS A 99 9.58 -14.50 -32.07
C CYS A 99 10.45 -13.53 -32.86
N ILE A 100 11.70 -13.93 -33.11
CA ILE A 100 12.60 -13.28 -34.05
C ILE A 100 12.01 -13.43 -35.44
N ASN A 101 11.11 -12.53 -35.84
CA ASN A 101 10.86 -12.33 -37.26
C ASN A 101 12.08 -11.64 -37.85
N LYS A 102 13.05 -12.46 -38.27
CA LYS A 102 13.94 -12.14 -39.38
C LYS A 102 13.04 -11.86 -40.59
N PHE A 103 12.70 -10.58 -40.79
CA PHE A 103 12.29 -10.11 -42.09
C PHE A 103 13.54 -10.02 -42.96
N TRP A 104 13.45 -10.72 -44.07
CA TRP A 104 14.35 -10.76 -45.23
C TRP A 104 14.71 -9.37 -45.75
#